data_AF-A0A2M9PAE9-F1
#
_entry.id   AF-A0A2M9PAE9-F1
#
_cell.length_a   1.000
_cell.length_b   1.000
_cell.length_c   1.000
_cell.angle_alpha   90.00
_cell.angle_beta   90.00
_cell.angle_gamma   90.00
#
_symmetry.space_group_name_H-M   'P 1'
#
loop_
_entity.id
_entity.type
_entity.pdbx_description
1 polymer ?
#
loop_
_entity_poly.entity_id
_entity_poly.type
_entity_poly.pdbx_seq_one_letter_code
_entity_poly.pdbx_strand_id
1 'polypeptide(L)'
;MEVIEMANGQTSTARGSRKPTKAEFNAFMCKVLDPLPDAETMDRELPRLEARARAQAKEAVRTAWHKAYMLYQIARDLESHYNSLRILHAFYPEEFGSIGLAHNDAVTKLREAITHVIATPAPRLQELAWKKKLASVRERPDSEVLAARLKLIEADEARLAAAPKKGA
;
A
#
# COMPACT_ATOMS: atom_id res chain seq x y z
N MET A 1 58.16 -40.96 -37.17
CA MET A 1 56.95 -40.21 -36.79
C MET A 1 56.81 -40.37 -35.29
N GLU A 2 56.82 -39.35 -34.44
CA GLU A 2 56.71 -37.91 -34.63
C GLU A 2 57.86 -37.18 -33.91
N VAL A 3 58.30 -36.09 -34.54
CA VAL A 3 59.22 -35.11 -33.98
C VAL A 3 58.34 -33.97 -33.45
N ILE A 4 58.47 -33.65 -32.17
CA ILE A 4 58.10 -32.32 -31.65
C ILE A 4 59.35 -31.76 -30.99
N GLU A 5 60.17 -31.09 -31.81
CA GLU A 5 61.14 -30.14 -31.32
C GLU A 5 60.38 -28.86 -30.94
N MET A 6 60.35 -28.57 -29.64
CA MET A 6 60.11 -27.20 -29.17
C MET A 6 61.42 -26.65 -28.62
N ALA A 7 61.84 -25.55 -29.23
CA ALA A 7 63.11 -24.90 -29.03
C ALA A 7 63.33 -24.48 -27.57
N ASN A 8 64.57 -24.68 -27.13
CA ASN A 8 65.19 -24.14 -25.93
C ASN A 8 64.66 -24.72 -24.61
N GLY A 9 65.24 -25.85 -24.24
CA GLY A 9 65.20 -26.47 -22.92
C GLY A 9 65.45 -25.50 -21.77
N GLN A 10 64.36 -25.04 -21.16
CA GLN A 10 64.37 -24.54 -19.79
C GLN A 10 63.35 -25.33 -18.98
N THR A 11 63.86 -26.37 -18.34
CA THR A 11 63.30 -26.92 -17.11
C THR A 11 63.34 -25.83 -16.03
N SER A 12 62.22 -25.14 -15.80
CA SER A 12 62.08 -24.24 -14.65
C SER A 12 61.38 -24.96 -13.51
N THR A 13 62.19 -25.61 -12.67
CA THR A 13 61.83 -25.97 -11.30
C THR A 13 62.10 -24.77 -10.39
N ALA A 14 61.07 -23.96 -10.13
CA ALA A 14 61.16 -22.95 -9.08
C ALA A 14 59.79 -22.75 -8.40
N ARG A 15 59.47 -23.61 -7.44
CA ARG A 15 58.71 -23.18 -6.25
C ARG A 15 59.61 -22.25 -5.44
N GLY A 16 59.72 -21.02 -5.88
CA GLY A 16 60.31 -19.92 -5.12
C GLY A 16 59.21 -18.95 -4.76
N SER A 17 58.91 -18.80 -3.47
CA SER A 17 58.04 -17.73 -2.96
C SER A 17 58.73 -16.37 -3.16
N ARG A 18 58.77 -15.88 -4.40
CA ARG A 18 59.26 -14.54 -4.69
C ARG A 18 58.22 -13.55 -4.18
N LYS A 19 58.62 -12.63 -3.30
CA LYS A 19 57.76 -11.51 -2.90
C LYS A 19 57.40 -10.71 -4.16
N PRO A 20 56.11 -10.40 -4.39
CA PRO A 20 55.70 -9.61 -5.54
C PRO A 20 56.44 -8.27 -5.51
N THR A 21 56.90 -7.84 -6.67
CA THR A 21 57.51 -6.52 -6.82
C THR A 21 56.46 -5.44 -6.57
N LYS A 22 56.90 -4.23 -6.20
CA LYS A 22 55.99 -3.09 -5.97
C LYS A 22 55.10 -2.79 -7.19
N ALA A 23 55.61 -3.01 -8.41
CA ALA A 23 54.86 -2.84 -9.64
C ALA A 23 53.77 -3.90 -9.82
N GLU A 24 54.07 -5.17 -9.55
CA GLU A 24 53.09 -6.27 -9.62
C GLU A 24 52.00 -6.13 -8.54
N PHE A 25 52.40 -5.73 -7.34
CA PHE A 25 51.47 -5.43 -6.26
C PHE A 25 50.57 -4.24 -6.62
N ASN A 26 51.14 -3.15 -7.14
CA ASN A 26 50.36 -2.00 -7.56
C ASN A 26 49.42 -2.33 -8.73
N ALA A 27 49.85 -3.12 -9.71
CA ALA A 27 49.00 -3.55 -10.82
C ALA A 27 47.84 -4.43 -10.36
N PHE A 28 48.08 -5.30 -9.37
CA PHE A 28 47.03 -6.07 -8.72
C PHE A 28 46.07 -5.19 -7.94
N MET A 29 46.58 -4.28 -7.11
CA MET A 29 45.77 -3.33 -6.35
C MET A 29 44.96 -2.41 -7.27
N CYS A 30 45.50 -1.96 -8.40
CA CYS A 30 44.75 -1.17 -9.38
C CYS A 30 43.62 -1.97 -10.02
N LYS A 31 43.76 -3.29 -10.21
CA LYS A 31 42.67 -4.15 -10.73
C LYS A 31 41.61 -4.48 -9.67
N VAL A 32 42.02 -4.57 -8.40
CA VAL A 32 41.10 -4.85 -7.28
C VAL A 32 40.37 -3.59 -6.82
N LEU A 33 41.02 -2.44 -6.93
CA LEU A 33 40.48 -1.12 -6.59
C LEU A 33 39.92 -0.39 -7.82
N ASP A 34 39.94 -1.01 -9.00
CA ASP A 34 39.26 -0.47 -10.17
C ASP A 34 37.77 -0.39 -9.80
N PRO A 35 37.14 0.81 -9.82
CA PRO A 35 35.72 0.90 -9.57
C PRO A 35 35.03 -0.02 -10.58
N LEU A 36 34.26 -0.99 -10.08
CA LEU A 36 33.42 -1.81 -10.96
C LEU A 36 32.62 -0.84 -11.84
N PRO A 37 32.57 -1.04 -13.16
CA PRO A 37 31.79 -0.18 -14.02
C PRO A 37 30.35 -0.18 -13.50
N ASP A 38 29.85 1.01 -13.13
CA ASP A 38 28.56 1.27 -12.46
C ASP A 38 27.35 0.55 -13.10
N ALA A 39 27.50 0.06 -14.33
CA ALA A 39 26.51 -0.63 -15.14
C ALA A 39 26.16 -2.05 -14.66
N GLU A 40 27.04 -2.76 -13.93
CA GLU A 40 26.73 -4.12 -13.44
C GLU A 40 25.96 -4.15 -12.10
N THR A 41 25.93 -3.02 -11.38
CA THR A 41 25.25 -2.88 -10.08
C THR A 41 23.81 -2.38 -10.17
N MET A 42 23.33 -1.96 -11.34
CA MET A 42 21.93 -1.62 -11.57
C MET A 42 21.15 -2.90 -11.87
N ASP A 43 20.63 -3.55 -10.83
CA ASP A 43 19.67 -4.65 -10.98
C ASP A 43 18.46 -4.14 -11.79
N ARG A 44 18.40 -4.55 -13.06
CA ARG A 44 17.32 -4.16 -13.99
C ARG A 44 15.94 -4.62 -13.52
N GLU A 45 15.88 -5.59 -12.61
CA GLU A 45 14.64 -6.09 -12.03
C GLU A 45 14.16 -5.24 -10.85
N LEU A 46 15.04 -4.50 -10.16
CA LEU A 46 14.66 -3.68 -9.01
C LEU A 46 13.59 -2.62 -9.36
N PRO A 47 13.73 -1.81 -10.44
CA PRO A 47 12.67 -0.87 -10.84
C PRO A 47 11.35 -1.57 -11.24
N ARG A 48 11.43 -2.77 -11.82
CA ARG A 48 10.25 -3.56 -12.22
C ARG A 48 9.50 -4.10 -11.00
N LEU A 49 10.24 -4.63 -10.02
CA LEU A 49 9.69 -5.11 -8.76
C LEU A 49 9.06 -3.97 -7.96
N GLU A 50 9.72 -2.81 -7.90
CA GLU A 50 9.15 -1.62 -7.26
C GLU A 50 7.85 -1.16 -7.95
N ALA A 51 7.83 -1.11 -9.28
CA ALA A 51 6.64 -0.73 -10.03
C ALA A 51 5.48 -1.71 -9.76
N ARG A 52 5.77 -3.02 -9.73
CA ARG A 52 4.79 -4.06 -9.42
C ARG A 52 4.29 -3.96 -7.98
N ALA A 53 5.17 -3.77 -7.01
CA ALA A 53 4.82 -3.60 -5.60
C ALA A 53 3.92 -2.37 -5.39
N ARG A 54 4.26 -1.24 -6.02
CA ARG A 54 3.43 -0.01 -5.99
C ARG A 54 2.05 -0.25 -6.62
N ALA A 55 1.96 -1.00 -7.72
CA ALA A 55 0.69 -1.34 -8.34
C ALA A 55 -0.17 -2.25 -7.45
N GLN A 56 0.43 -3.27 -6.84
CA GLN A 56 -0.26 -4.16 -5.90
C GLN A 56 -0.75 -3.42 -4.64
N ALA A 57 0.06 -2.53 -4.08
CA ALA A 57 -0.34 -1.71 -2.93
C ALA A 57 -1.54 -0.81 -3.27
N LYS A 58 -1.56 -0.19 -4.45
CA LYS A 58 -2.71 0.61 -4.92
C LYS A 58 -3.98 -0.24 -5.06
N GLU A 59 -3.85 -1.44 -5.60
CA GLU A 59 -4.98 -2.35 -5.79
C GLU A 59 -5.53 -2.87 -4.46
N ALA A 60 -4.65 -3.15 -3.49
CA ALA A 60 -5.04 -3.55 -2.15
C ALA A 60 -5.86 -2.45 -1.45
N VAL A 61 -5.42 -1.18 -1.54
CA VAL A 61 -6.16 -0.03 -1.01
C VAL A 61 -7.51 0.12 -1.69
N ARG A 62 -7.56 0.00 -3.03
CA ARG A 62 -8.83 0.06 -3.79
C ARG A 62 -9.82 -1.03 -3.36
N THR A 63 -9.33 -2.25 -3.15
CA THR A 63 -10.13 -3.40 -2.74
C THR A 63 -10.66 -3.23 -1.32
N ALA A 64 -9.81 -2.80 -0.38
CA ALA A 64 -10.21 -2.51 0.99
C ALA A 64 -11.29 -1.42 1.04
N TRP A 65 -11.11 -0.34 0.27
CA TRP A 65 -12.09 0.73 0.16
C TRP A 65 -13.44 0.24 -0.36
N HIS A 66 -13.46 -0.56 -1.44
CA HIS A 66 -14.70 -1.13 -1.96
C HIS A 66 -15.42 -2.02 -0.94
N LYS A 67 -14.68 -2.85 -0.20
CA LYS A 67 -15.28 -3.69 0.86
C LYS A 67 -15.93 -2.84 1.95
N ALA A 68 -15.23 -1.81 2.44
CA ALA A 68 -15.78 -0.90 3.44
C ALA A 68 -17.02 -0.16 2.91
N TYR A 69 -16.96 0.32 1.66
CA TYR A 69 -18.08 1.00 1.02
C TYR A 69 -19.31 0.09 0.87
N MET A 70 -19.13 -1.17 0.49
CA MET A 70 -20.22 -2.14 0.41
C MET A 70 -20.87 -2.40 1.78
N LEU A 71 -20.07 -2.52 2.85
CA LEU A 71 -20.60 -2.65 4.21
C LEU A 71 -21.44 -1.43 4.61
N TYR A 72 -20.99 -0.23 4.25
CA TYR A 72 -21.76 0.99 4.47
C TYR A 72 -23.10 0.96 3.71
N GLN A 73 -23.11 0.56 2.45
CA GLN A 73 -24.33 0.49 1.65
C GLN A 73 -25.34 -0.51 2.25
N ILE A 74 -24.88 -1.70 2.64
CA ILE A 74 -25.72 -2.71 3.29
C ILE A 74 -26.30 -2.17 4.60
N ALA A 75 -25.47 -1.55 5.44
CA ALA A 75 -25.92 -1.02 6.72
C ALA A 75 -26.91 0.14 6.56
N ARG A 76 -26.73 0.97 5.53
CA ARG A 76 -27.64 2.06 5.19
C ARG A 76 -28.98 1.54 4.71
N ASP A 77 -28.99 0.53 3.84
CA ASP A 77 -30.22 -0.08 3.34
C ASP A 77 -30.99 -0.76 4.47
N LEU A 78 -30.28 -1.43 5.38
CA LEU A 78 -30.86 -2.04 6.58
C LEU A 78 -31.54 -1.01 7.48
N GLU A 79 -30.87 0.12 7.76
CA GLU A 79 -31.43 1.20 8.56
C GLU A 79 -32.66 1.82 7.88
N SER A 80 -32.61 2.04 6.57
CA SER A 80 -33.75 2.53 5.79
C SER A 80 -34.95 1.58 5.83
N HIS A 81 -34.70 0.27 5.76
CA HIS A 81 -35.74 -0.76 5.84
C HIS A 81 -36.41 -0.76 7.21
N TYR A 82 -35.64 -0.83 8.28
CA TYR A 82 -36.20 -0.82 9.63
C TYR A 82 -36.82 0.52 10.00
N ASN A 83 -36.35 1.64 9.47
CA ASN A 83 -37.02 2.92 9.69
C ASN A 83 -38.41 2.94 9.03
N SER A 84 -38.53 2.37 7.83
CA SER A 84 -39.84 2.21 7.16
C SER A 84 -40.79 1.34 7.97
N LEU A 85 -40.31 0.20 8.48
CA LEU A 85 -41.09 -0.67 9.36
C LEU A 85 -41.47 0.02 10.68
N ARG A 86 -40.58 0.84 11.24
CA ARG A 86 -40.84 1.59 12.47
C ARG A 86 -41.94 2.63 12.28
N ILE A 87 -41.99 3.26 11.11
CA ILE A 87 -43.09 4.15 10.73
C ILE A 87 -44.39 3.36 10.64
N LEU A 88 -44.40 2.18 9.99
CA LEU A 88 -45.59 1.33 9.90
C LEU A 88 -46.08 0.84 11.27
N HIS A 89 -45.17 0.45 12.17
CA HIS A 89 -45.52 0.10 13.56
C HIS A 89 -46.27 1.23 14.28
N ALA A 90 -45.96 2.49 13.99
CA ALA A 90 -46.67 3.62 14.58
C ALA A 90 -48.15 3.68 14.13
N PHE A 91 -48.48 3.11 12.97
CA PHE A 91 -49.87 3.01 12.47
C PHE A 91 -50.52 1.65 12.80
N TYR A 92 -49.74 0.58 12.89
CA TYR A 92 -50.21 -0.80 13.10
C TYR A 92 -49.39 -1.51 14.19
N PRO A 93 -49.56 -1.14 15.48
CA PRO A 93 -48.69 -1.61 16.56
C PRO A 93 -48.81 -3.12 16.83
N GLU A 94 -49.99 -3.71 16.63
CA GLU A 94 -50.23 -5.15 16.90
C GLU A 94 -49.49 -6.08 15.94
N GLU A 95 -49.13 -5.61 14.74
CA GLU A 95 -48.47 -6.43 13.70
C GLU A 95 -46.94 -6.41 13.80
N PHE A 96 -46.37 -5.48 14.58
CA PHE A 96 -44.99 -5.02 14.38
C PHE A 96 -44.17 -4.82 15.68
N GLY A 97 -44.59 -5.42 16.79
CA GLY A 97 -44.15 -5.12 18.17
C GLY A 97 -42.64 -5.23 18.51
N SER A 98 -41.77 -5.77 17.64
CA SER A 98 -40.32 -5.91 17.89
C SER A 98 -39.41 -4.98 17.07
N ILE A 99 -39.98 -4.07 16.26
CA ILE A 99 -39.21 -3.30 15.27
C ILE A 99 -38.32 -2.19 15.87
N GLY A 100 -38.66 -1.67 17.04
CA GLY A 100 -37.88 -0.60 17.68
C GLY A 100 -36.43 -1.01 17.98
N LEU A 101 -36.24 -2.23 18.51
CA LEU A 101 -34.92 -2.79 18.80
C LEU A 101 -34.12 -3.01 17.51
N ALA A 102 -34.73 -3.63 16.51
CA ALA A 102 -34.08 -3.91 15.23
C ALA A 102 -33.64 -2.63 14.49
N HIS A 103 -34.42 -1.55 14.58
CA HIS A 103 -34.04 -0.25 14.06
C HIS A 103 -32.80 0.32 14.77
N ASN A 104 -32.75 0.25 16.10
CA ASN A 104 -31.60 0.75 16.86
C ASN A 104 -30.32 -0.06 16.57
N ASP A 105 -30.44 -1.37 16.41
CA ASP A 105 -29.32 -2.22 15.98
C ASP A 105 -28.83 -1.84 14.59
N ALA A 106 -29.75 -1.60 13.64
CA ALA A 106 -29.40 -1.16 12.29
C ALA A 106 -28.69 0.21 12.28
N VAL A 107 -29.14 1.17 13.09
CA VAL A 107 -28.46 2.47 13.26
C VAL A 107 -27.05 2.27 13.82
N THR A 108 -26.86 1.35 14.76
CA THR A 108 -25.56 1.04 15.34
C THR A 108 -24.62 0.43 14.29
N LYS A 109 -25.11 -0.54 13.51
CA LYS A 109 -24.36 -1.14 12.38
C LYS A 109 -23.97 -0.10 11.33
N LEU A 110 -24.84 0.87 11.06
CA LEU A 110 -24.53 1.98 10.15
C LEU A 110 -23.39 2.86 10.71
N ARG A 111 -23.39 3.19 12.00
CA ARG A 111 -22.31 3.95 12.64
C ARG A 111 -20.97 3.21 12.61
N GLU A 112 -20.99 1.91 12.86
CA GLU A 112 -19.80 1.04 12.72
C GLU A 112 -19.29 1.06 11.29
N ALA A 113 -20.17 0.87 10.30
CA ALA A 113 -19.80 0.88 8.89
C ALA A 113 -19.22 2.23 8.44
N ILE A 114 -19.79 3.36 8.89
CA ILE A 114 -19.22 4.70 8.67
C ILE A 114 -17.80 4.75 9.20
N THR A 115 -17.57 4.28 10.42
CA THR A 115 -16.24 4.27 11.05
C THR A 115 -15.24 3.44 10.24
N HIS A 116 -15.65 2.28 9.73
CA HIS A 116 -14.80 1.47 8.86
C HIS A 116 -14.43 2.18 7.55
N VAL A 117 -15.38 2.86 6.89
CA VAL A 117 -15.06 3.61 5.67
C VAL A 117 -14.17 4.80 5.96
N ILE A 118 -14.39 5.51 7.08
CA ILE A 118 -13.52 6.62 7.49
C ILE A 118 -12.11 6.13 7.88
N ALA A 119 -11.96 4.94 8.45
CA ALA A 119 -10.66 4.36 8.77
C ALA A 119 -9.89 3.89 7.52
N THR A 120 -10.60 3.50 6.45
CA THR A 120 -9.97 2.98 5.24
C THR A 120 -9.37 4.13 4.41
N PRO A 121 -8.13 4.04 3.90
CA PRO A 121 -7.55 5.10 3.08
C PRO A 121 -8.31 5.30 1.76
N ALA A 122 -8.64 6.55 1.41
CA ALA A 122 -9.33 6.87 0.16
C ALA A 122 -8.43 6.62 -1.07
N PRO A 123 -8.81 5.77 -2.04
CA PRO A 123 -7.92 5.45 -3.15
C PRO A 123 -7.67 6.63 -4.10
N ARG A 124 -8.64 7.54 -4.27
CA ARG A 124 -8.51 8.75 -5.11
C ARG A 124 -9.28 9.93 -4.49
N LEU A 125 -9.20 11.09 -5.17
CA LEU A 125 -9.82 12.34 -4.73
C LEU A 125 -11.35 12.28 -4.68
N GLN A 126 -11.99 11.50 -5.56
CA GLN A 126 -13.46 11.36 -5.57
C GLN A 126 -13.94 10.67 -4.29
N GLU A 127 -13.28 9.59 -3.90
CA GLU A 127 -13.56 8.85 -2.68
C GLU A 127 -13.25 9.68 -1.43
N LEU A 128 -12.19 10.49 -1.45
CA LEU A 128 -11.89 11.44 -0.39
C LEU A 128 -13.01 12.49 -0.23
N ALA A 129 -13.51 13.06 -1.34
CA ALA A 129 -14.62 14.02 -1.29
C ALA A 129 -15.88 13.37 -0.71
N TRP A 130 -16.14 12.10 -1.02
CA TRP A 130 -17.22 11.33 -0.42
C TRP A 130 -16.99 11.10 1.09
N LYS A 131 -15.77 10.73 1.49
CA LYS A 131 -15.34 10.54 2.89
C LYS A 131 -15.58 11.80 3.74
N LYS A 132 -15.25 12.97 3.19
CA LYS A 132 -15.51 14.29 3.80
C LYS A 132 -16.98 14.52 4.08
N LYS A 133 -17.85 14.22 3.11
CA LYS A 133 -19.30 14.35 3.26
C LYS A 133 -19.83 13.40 4.34
N LEU A 134 -19.25 12.21 4.46
CA LEU A 134 -19.66 11.22 5.44
C LEU A 134 -19.20 11.53 6.88
N ALA A 135 -18.08 12.24 7.04
CA ALA A 135 -17.42 12.42 8.33
C ALA A 135 -18.35 12.96 9.43
N SER A 136 -19.18 13.96 9.08
CA SER A 136 -20.13 14.64 9.97
C SER A 136 -21.47 13.94 10.10
N VAL A 137 -21.73 12.87 9.34
CA VAL A 137 -23.01 12.17 9.38
C VAL A 137 -23.24 11.60 10.78
N ARG A 138 -24.34 12.03 11.41
CA ARG A 138 -24.79 11.61 12.74
C ARG A 138 -23.80 11.90 13.87
N GLU A 139 -22.83 12.78 13.65
CA GLU A 139 -21.91 13.28 14.67
C GLU A 139 -22.21 14.75 14.99
N ARG A 140 -22.05 15.12 16.25
CA ARG A 140 -22.12 16.54 16.63
C ARG A 140 -20.85 17.27 16.17
N PRO A 141 -20.93 18.58 15.87
CA PRO A 141 -19.76 19.36 15.45
C PRO A 141 -18.59 19.35 16.45
N ASP A 142 -18.89 19.21 17.73
CA ASP A 142 -17.94 19.18 18.86
C ASP A 142 -17.57 17.76 19.32
N SER A 143 -18.00 16.73 18.59
CA SER A 143 -17.72 15.33 18.93
C SER A 143 -16.23 14.99 18.78
N GLU A 144 -15.63 14.34 19.79
CA GLU A 144 -14.28 13.78 19.69
C GLU A 144 -14.15 12.77 18.53
N VAL A 145 -15.23 12.04 18.25
CA VAL A 145 -15.29 11.09 17.12
C VAL A 145 -15.16 11.84 15.80
N LEU A 146 -15.83 12.99 15.65
CA LEU A 146 -15.71 13.81 14.44
C LEU A 146 -14.28 14.35 14.30
N ALA A 147 -13.68 14.85 15.38
CA ALA A 147 -12.30 15.33 15.36
C ALA A 147 -11.31 14.21 14.95
N ALA A 148 -11.49 12.99 15.45
CA ALA A 148 -10.69 11.83 15.06
C ALA A 148 -10.87 11.47 13.57
N ARG A 149 -12.12 11.51 13.07
CA ARG A 149 -12.42 11.27 11.65
C ARG A 149 -11.75 12.30 10.73
N LEU A 150 -11.75 13.57 11.12
CA LEU A 150 -11.12 14.64 10.35
C LEU A 150 -9.60 14.46 10.24
N LYS A 151 -8.92 14.06 11.31
CA LYS A 151 -7.49 13.73 11.27
C LYS A 151 -7.15 12.64 10.26
N LEU A 152 -7.99 11.61 10.15
CA LEU A 152 -7.82 10.54 9.16
C LEU A 152 -8.03 11.04 7.72
N ILE A 153 -8.93 12.00 7.53
CA ILE A 153 -9.20 12.63 6.24
C ILE A 153 -8.03 13.54 5.83
N GLU A 154 -7.47 14.31 6.77
CA GLU A 154 -6.26 15.13 6.56
C GLU A 154 -5.05 14.26 6.18
N ALA A 155 -4.89 13.10 6.81
CA ALA A 155 -3.84 12.14 6.44
C ALA A 155 -4.02 11.62 5.01
N ASP A 156 -5.25 11.33 4.59
CA ASP A 156 -5.55 10.94 3.21
C ASP A 156 -5.32 12.08 2.21
N GLU A 157 -5.64 13.32 2.57
CA GLU A 157 -5.34 14.52 1.76
C GLU A 157 -3.85 14.66 1.51
N ALA A 158 -3.04 14.61 2.57
CA ALA A 158 -1.60 14.70 2.46
C ALA A 158 -1.02 13.57 1.59
N ARG A 159 -1.49 12.34 1.79
CA ARG A 159 -1.07 11.18 0.99
C ARG A 159 -1.43 11.33 -0.50
N LEU A 160 -2.63 11.81 -0.80
CA LEU A 160 -3.07 11.99 -2.19
C LEU A 160 -2.38 13.20 -2.85
N ALA A 161 -2.04 14.24 -2.09
CA ALA A 161 -1.27 15.39 -2.58
C ALA A 161 0.19 15.04 -2.87
N ALA A 162 0.80 14.14 -2.06
CA ALA A 162 2.17 13.66 -2.25
C ALA A 162 2.32 12.67 -3.42
N ALA A 163 1.23 12.15 -3.97
CA ALA A 163 1.29 11.24 -5.11
C ALA A 163 1.81 12.00 -6.35
N PRO A 164 2.80 11.44 -7.09
CA PRO A 164 3.34 12.11 -8.27
C PRO A 164 2.22 12.35 -9.28
N LYS A 165 1.95 13.63 -9.58
CA LYS A 165 1.03 14.04 -10.63
C LYS A 165 1.61 13.54 -11.95
N LYS A 166 0.91 12.61 -12.62
CA LYS A 166 1.27 12.24 -13.99
C LYS A 166 1.08 13.48 -14.87
N GLY A 167 2.18 14.07 -15.34
CA GLY A 167 2.29 14.95 -16.51
C GLY A 167 1.45 16.23 -16.48
N ALA A 168 2.11 17.36 -16.21
CA ALA A 168 1.82 18.61 -16.91
C ALA A 168 2.54 18.58 -18.25
#